data_AF-A0A950RX26-F1
#
_entry.id   AF-A0A950RX26-F1
#
_cell.length_a   1.000
_cell.length_b   1.000
_cell.length_c   1.000
_cell.angle_alpha   90.00
_cell.angle_beta   90.00
_cell.angle_gamma   90.00
#
_symmetry.space_group_name_H-M   'P 1'
#
loop_
_entity.id
_entity.type
_entity.pdbx_description
1 polymer ?
#
loop_
_entity_poly.entity_id
_entity_poly.type
_entity_poly.pdbx_seq_one_letter_code
_entity_poly.pdbx_strand_id
1 'polypeptide(L)' 'MDPTQERQLNQAAYRQLSSFIQKTYPPGRFLAISGGKIIADAAGFEELNAILHQMGHHSPDVLVLQAGVHYPETVTIFAQ' A
#
# COMPACT_ATOMS: atom_id res chain seq x y z
N MET A 1 -12.05 1.67 14.56
CA MET A 1 -12.28 0.63 13.54
C MET A 1 -11.52 -0.61 13.99
N ASP A 2 -12.04 -1.80 13.74
CA ASP A 2 -11.28 -3.03 13.99
C ASP A 2 -10.09 -3.09 13.01
N PRO A 3 -8.86 -3.40 13.45
CA PRO A 3 -7.67 -3.49 12.58
C PRO A 3 -7.88 -4.41 11.37
N THR A 4 -8.68 -5.47 11.54
CA THR A 4 -9.04 -6.42 10.48
C THR A 4 -9.93 -5.76 9.41
N GLN A 5 -10.86 -4.90 9.85
CA GLN A 5 -11.78 -4.20 8.97
C GLN A 5 -11.06 -3.11 8.15
N GLU A 6 -10.15 -2.37 8.78
CA GLU A 6 -9.32 -1.36 8.11
C GLU A 6 -8.43 -2.02 7.03
N ARG A 7 -7.82 -3.17 7.36
CA ARG A 7 -7.03 -3.94 6.40
C ARG A 7 -7.84 -4.41 5.20
N GLN A 8 -9.04 -4.96 5.43
CA GLN A 8 -9.93 -5.39 4.35
C GLN A 8 -10.35 -4.21 3.47
N LEU A 9 -10.63 -3.05 4.06
CA LEU A 9 -10.96 -1.82 3.35
C LEU A 9 -9.80 -1.38 2.45
N ASN A 10 -8.57 -1.34 2.98
CA ASN A 10 -7.40 -0.90 2.24
C ASN A 10 -7.04 -1.87 1.10
N GLN A 11 -7.22 -3.18 1.30
CA GLN A 11 -7.09 -4.18 0.24
C GLN A 11 -8.17 -4.04 -0.84
N ALA A 12 -9.42 -3.79 -0.46
CA ALA A 12 -10.51 -3.56 -1.41
C ALA A 12 -10.24 -2.30 -2.25
N ALA A 13 -9.78 -1.23 -1.62
CA ALA A 13 -9.38 -0.02 -2.30
C ALA A 13 -8.21 -0.25 -3.26
N TYR A 14 -7.18 -1.01 -2.86
CA TYR A 14 -6.10 -1.36 -3.77
C TYR A 14 -6.60 -2.08 -5.03
N ARG A 15 -7.51 -3.07 -4.89
CA ARG A 15 -8.08 -3.76 -6.05
C ARG A 15 -8.79 -2.80 -6.99
N GLN A 16 -9.58 -1.87 -6.46
CA GLN A 16 -10.31 -0.87 -7.24
C GLN A 16 -9.37 0.16 -7.89
N LEU A 17 -8.33 0.58 -7.18
CA LEU A 17 -7.38 1.61 -7.61
C LEU A 17 -6.24 1.05 -8.47
N SER A 18 -6.06 -0.26 -8.55
CA SER A 18 -4.96 -0.93 -9.26
C SER A 18 -4.75 -0.39 -10.68
N SER A 19 -5.82 -0.30 -11.47
CA SER A 19 -5.78 0.23 -12.85
C SER A 19 -5.39 1.71 -12.91
N PHE A 20 -5.81 2.49 -11.92
CA PHE A 20 -5.44 3.91 -11.82
C PHE A 20 -3.97 4.04 -11.42
N ILE A 21 -3.53 3.29 -10.41
CA ILE A 21 -2.16 3.30 -9.91
C ILE A 21 -1.15 3.00 -11.03
N GLN A 22 -1.44 1.97 -11.84
CA GLN A 22 -0.58 1.58 -12.96
C GLN A 22 -0.49 2.63 -14.08
N LYS A 23 -1.52 3.48 -14.25
CA LYS A 23 -1.54 4.52 -15.28
C LYS A 23 -0.94 5.84 -14.79
N THR A 24 -1.08 6.13 -13.50
CA THR A 24 -0.75 7.45 -12.93
C THR A 24 0.65 7.50 -12.35
N TYR A 25 1.09 6.43 -11.69
CA TYR A 25 2.38 6.43 -11.00
C TYR A 25 3.44 5.70 -11.81
N PRO A 26 4.67 6.24 -11.87
CA PRO A 26 5.76 5.55 -12.53
C PRO A 26 6.05 4.21 -11.82
N PRO A 27 6.45 3.16 -12.56
CA PRO A 27 6.91 1.92 -11.96
C PRO A 27 7.98 2.18 -10.91
N GLY A 28 7.89 1.50 -9.77
CA GLY A 28 8.81 1.64 -8.64
C GLY A 28 8.39 2.67 -7.59
N ARG A 29 7.41 3.55 -7.86
CA ARG A 29 6.87 4.50 -6.86
C ARG A 29 6.21 3.76 -5.70
N PHE A 30 6.49 4.16 -4.47
CA PHE A 30 5.85 3.62 -3.28
C PHE A 30 4.57 4.41 -2.97
N LEU A 31 3.51 3.70 -2.58
CA LEU A 31 2.19 4.26 -2.30
C LEU A 31 1.68 3.72 -0.98
N ALA A 32 1.02 4.58 -0.19
CA ALA A 32 0.35 4.22 1.04
C ALA A 32 -1.16 4.39 0.91
N ILE A 33 -1.92 3.35 1.27
CA ILE A 33 -3.38 3.36 1.34
C ILE A 33 -3.84 3.24 2.79
N SER A 34 -4.70 4.17 3.23
CA SER A 34 -5.38 4.14 4.53
C SER A 34 -6.79 4.71 4.38
N GLY A 35 -7.77 4.17 5.12
CA GLY A 35 -9.18 4.54 4.99
C GLY A 35 -9.74 4.32 3.58
N GLY A 36 -9.17 3.37 2.83
CA GLY A 36 -9.51 3.09 1.44
C GLY A 36 -9.06 4.15 0.43
N LYS A 37 -8.10 5.02 0.77
CA LYS A 37 -7.59 6.09 -0.09
C LYS A 37 -6.08 6.09 -0.15
N ILE A 38 -5.51 6.52 -1.27
CA ILE A 38 -4.08 6.84 -1.33
C ILE A 38 -3.85 8.11 -0.50
N ILE A 39 -3.01 8.02 0.51
CA ILE A 39 -2.73 9.13 1.44
C ILE A 39 -1.34 9.75 1.23
N ALA A 40 -0.42 9.00 0.64
CA ALA A 40 0.94 9.44 0.35
C ALA A 40 1.59 8.61 -0.76
N ASP A 41 2.58 9.21 -1.43
CA ASP A 41 3.44 8.56 -2.40
C ASP A 41 4.88 9.06 -2.29
N ALA A 42 5.85 8.20 -2.61
CA ALA A 42 7.28 8.52 -2.49
C ALA A 42 8.14 7.73 -3.47
N ALA A 43 9.36 8.19 -3.71
CA ALA A 43 10.31 7.47 -4.58
C ALA A 43 10.89 6.23 -3.90
N GLY A 44 10.91 6.19 -2.56
CA GLY A 44 11.43 5.08 -1.77
C GLY A 44 10.63 4.82 -0.50
N PHE A 45 10.81 3.62 0.07
CA PHE A 45 10.12 3.22 1.30
C PHE A 45 10.46 4.11 2.50
N GLU A 46 11.74 4.46 2.69
CA GLU A 46 12.18 5.32 3.81
C GLU A 46 11.53 6.71 3.76
N GLU A 47 11.47 7.30 2.57
CA GLU A 47 10.80 8.58 2.34
C GLU A 47 9.30 8.47 2.62
N LEU A 48 8.64 7.40 2.12
CA LEU A 48 7.23 7.15 2.42
C LEU A 48 6.99 6.99 3.93
N ASN A 49 7.86 6.23 4.61
CA ASN A 49 7.77 5.99 6.04
C ASN A 49 7.90 7.30 6.83
N ALA A 50 8.86 8.16 6.47
CA ALA A 50 9.01 9.48 7.07
C ALA A 50 7.75 10.35 6.89
N ILE A 51 7.14 10.34 5.70
CA ILE A 51 5.88 11.06 5.43
C ILE A 51 4.76 10.51 6.32
N LEU A 52 4.59 9.19 6.40
CA LEU A 52 3.56 8.56 7.24
C LEU A 52 3.75 8.91 8.72
N HIS A 53 4.99 8.89 9.22
CA HIS A 53 5.32 9.31 10.57
C HIS A 53 4.95 10.79 10.83
N GLN A 54 5.23 11.69 9.89
CA GLN A 54 4.84 13.10 10.02
C GLN A 54 3.33 13.31 10.02
N MET A 55 2.59 12.46 9.29
CA MET A 55 1.12 12.50 9.26
C MET A 55 0.48 11.86 10.52
N GLY A 56 1.27 11.34 11.47
CA GLY A 56 0.76 10.61 12.62
C GLY A 56 0.18 9.23 12.28
N HIS A 57 0.41 8.75 11.06
CA HIS A 57 0.06 7.40 10.65
C HIS A 57 1.17 6.44 11.10
N HIS A 58 1.00 5.88 12.30
CA HIS A 58 1.95 4.92 12.88
C HIS A 58 1.44 3.46 12.84
N SER A 59 0.39 3.18 12.06
CA SER A 59 -0.40 1.96 12.26
C SER A 59 0.01 0.78 11.34
N PRO A 60 -0.01 -0.47 11.84
CA PRO A 60 0.04 -1.70 11.02
C PRO A 60 -1.11 -1.83 9.99
N ASP A 61 -2.06 -0.90 9.99
CA ASP A 61 -3.24 -0.92 9.13
C ASP A 61 -3.04 -0.20 7.79
N VAL A 62 -1.94 0.54 7.62
CA VAL A 62 -1.59 1.19 6.34
C VAL A 62 -1.11 0.13 5.36
N LEU A 63 -1.76 0.06 4.19
CA LEU A 63 -1.31 -0.81 3.11
C LEU A 63 -0.27 -0.08 2.27
N VAL A 64 0.97 -0.59 2.28
CA VAL A 64 2.06 -0.08 1.44
C VAL A 64 2.23 -0.99 0.22
N LEU A 65 2.38 -0.39 -0.95
CA LEU A 65 2.63 -1.10 -2.20
C LEU A 65 3.60 -0.33 -3.10
N GLN A 66 4.15 -1.04 -4.10
CA GLN A 66 5.04 -0.46 -5.10
C GLN A 66 4.37 -0.52 -6.48
N ALA A 67 4.22 0.63 -7.13
CA ALA A 67 3.60 0.73 -8.44
C ALA A 67 4.37 -0.11 -9.48
N GLY A 68 3.64 -0.83 -10.33
CA GLY A 68 4.23 -1.72 -11.33
C GLY A 68 4.77 -3.05 -10.78
N VAL A 69 4.72 -3.29 -9.47
CA VAL A 69 5.08 -4.57 -8.87
C VAL A 69 3.82 -5.32 -8.43
N HIS A 70 3.56 -6.46 -9.04
CA HIS A 70 2.53 -7.40 -8.58
C HIS A 70 3.17 -8.43 -7.66
N TYR A 71 2.96 -8.27 -6.35
CA TYR A 71 3.20 -9.38 -5.42
C TYR A 71 1.98 -10.30 -5.49
N PRO A 72 2.15 -11.58 -5.85
CA PRO A 72 1.03 -12.52 -5.81
C PRO A 72 0.46 -12.59 -4.39
N GLU A 73 -0.88 -12.57 -4.27
CA GLU A 73 -1.59 -12.53 -2.98
C GLU A 73 -1.25 -13.74 -2.08
N THR A 74 -0.67 -14.79 -2.64
CA THR A 74 -0.13 -15.96 -1.93
C THR A 74 1.27 -16.29 -2.42
N VAL A 75 2.24 -16.30 -1.51
CA VAL A 75 3.53 -16.97 -1.71
C VAL A 75 3.45 -18.31 -0.97
N THR A 76 3.20 -19.39 -1.70
CA THR A 76 3.44 -20.73 -1.14
C THR A 76 4.94 -20.97 -1.14
N ILE A 77 5.58 -20.78 0.01
CA ILE A 77 6.96 -21.19 0.21
C ILE A 77 6.94 -22.72 0.34
N PHE A 78 7.33 -23.43 -0.71
CA PHE A 78 7.69 -24.84 -0.59
C PHE A 78 9.12 -24.89 0.00
N ALA A 79 9.24 -25.21 1.28
CA ALA A 79 10.50 -25.72 1.81
C ALA A 79 10.65 -27.17 1.31
N GLN A 80 11.77 -27.48 0.65
CA GLN A 80 12.22 -28.85 0.38
C GLN A 80 13.09 -29.34 1.53
#